data_AF-A0AAU1RIT8-F1
#
_entry.id   AF-A0AAU1RIT8-F1
#
_cell.length_a   1.000
_cell.length_b   1.000
_cell.length_c   1.000
_cell.angle_alpha   90.00
_cell.angle_beta   90.00
_cell.angle_gamma   90.00
#
_symmetry.space_group_name_H-M   'P 1'
#
loop_
_entity.id
_entity.type
_entity.pdbx_description
1 polymer ?
#
loop_
_entity_poly.entity_id
_entity_poly.type
_entity_poly.pdbx_seq_one_letter_code
_entity_poly.pdbx_strand_id
1 'polypeptide(L)'
;MSADRADDLSPAARRLYAYAVERNAFDAAEATEALGVRAAVAITELAAAHLLQRAPGGGPDRWSAVAPRAAAARALAPLALLVRETHDEMDRLRGRLETLVPAYEAGTAHRDLCGSGRLELVTDLGTVRGLIAELAAACERELLTSQPGGGRPLETLEESIGRDESLLARGVRMRTIYQHTARYSRPTAAGGTSQR
;
A
#
# COMPACT_ATOMS: atom_id res chain seq x y z
N MET A 1 -1.00 13.08 -0.70
CA MET A 1 0.00 12.89 0.38
C MET A 1 1.33 13.41 -0.13
N SER A 2 1.65 14.65 0.24
CA SER A 2 2.76 15.42 -0.34
C SER A 2 4.03 15.19 0.49
N ALA A 3 4.81 14.18 0.11
CA ALA A 3 6.12 13.88 0.70
C ALA A 3 7.26 14.72 0.10
N ASP A 4 6.93 15.83 -0.57
CA ASP A 4 7.81 16.59 -1.46
C ASP A 4 8.25 17.96 -0.89
N ARG A 5 8.16 18.18 0.44
CA ARG A 5 8.47 19.49 1.04
C ARG A 5 9.82 19.59 1.75
N ALA A 6 10.54 18.48 1.92
CA ALA A 6 11.86 18.51 2.54
C ALA A 6 12.99 18.82 1.53
N ASP A 7 12.73 18.69 0.22
CA ASP A 7 13.79 18.76 -0.79
C ASP A 7 14.13 20.18 -1.29
N ASP A 8 13.38 21.21 -0.89
CA ASP A 8 13.61 22.57 -1.38
C ASP A 8 13.77 23.60 -0.26
N LEU A 9 14.70 23.32 0.67
CA LEU A 9 15.24 24.40 1.50
C LEU A 9 15.90 25.44 0.59
N SER A 10 15.38 26.68 0.65
CA SER A 10 15.87 27.79 -0.13
C SER A 10 17.37 28.02 0.09
N PRO A 11 18.11 28.56 -0.90
CA PRO A 11 19.54 28.87 -0.71
C PRO A 11 19.79 29.79 0.49
N ALA A 12 18.85 30.68 0.81
CA ALA A 12 18.90 31.54 1.99
C ALA A 12 18.73 30.74 3.29
N ALA A 13 17.80 29.78 3.35
CA ALA A 13 17.62 28.88 4.49
C ALA A 13 18.87 28.02 4.74
N ARG A 14 19.49 27.48 3.68
CA ARG A 14 20.73 26.70 3.82
C ARG A 14 21.89 27.53 4.39
N ARG A 15 22.08 28.76 3.88
CA ARG A 15 23.11 29.69 4.41
C ARG A 15 22.82 30.08 5.86
N LEU A 16 21.56 30.36 6.18
CA LEU A 16 21.16 30.69 7.55
C LEU A 16 21.38 29.51 8.50
N TYR A 17 21.08 28.29 8.07
CA TYR A 17 21.32 27.09 8.88
C TYR A 17 22.82 26.90 9.15
N ALA A 18 23.69 27.07 8.15
CA ALA A 18 25.14 27.04 8.35
C ALA A 18 25.61 28.10 9.36
N TYR A 19 25.13 29.34 9.21
CA TYR A 19 25.40 30.43 10.15
C TYR A 19 24.92 30.11 11.58
N ALA A 20 23.76 29.47 11.70
CA ALA A 20 23.17 29.08 12.97
C ALA A 20 23.91 27.93 13.65
N VAL A 21 24.52 27.00 12.91
CA VAL A 21 25.28 25.89 13.49
C VAL A 21 26.60 26.37 14.11
N GLU A 22 27.20 27.42 13.55
CA GLU A 22 28.42 28.03 14.09
C GLU A 22 28.19 28.84 15.38
N ARG A 23 26.93 29.08 15.77
CA ARG A 23 26.55 29.95 16.89
C ARG A 23 25.62 29.23 17.85
N ASN A 24 25.80 29.42 19.15
CA ASN A 24 24.89 28.83 20.14
C ASN A 24 23.46 29.35 20.01
N ALA A 25 23.31 30.65 19.72
CA ALA A 25 22.04 31.26 19.38
C ALA A 25 22.23 32.64 18.72
N PHE A 26 21.24 33.07 17.96
CA PHE A 26 21.25 34.33 17.20
C PHE A 26 19.86 34.97 17.17
N ASP A 27 19.79 36.27 16.89
CA ASP A 27 18.54 36.96 16.56
C ASP A 27 18.41 37.28 15.06
N ALA A 28 17.21 37.70 14.63
CA ALA A 28 16.93 37.95 13.22
C ALA A 28 17.71 39.14 12.64
N ALA A 29 18.07 40.13 13.45
CA ALA A 29 18.82 41.31 13.02
C ALA A 29 20.29 40.95 12.78
N GLU A 30 20.91 40.25 13.73
CA GLU A 30 22.28 39.70 13.65
C GLU A 30 22.45 38.82 12.41
N ALA A 31 21.51 37.92 12.16
CA ALA A 31 21.54 37.05 10.98
C ALA A 31 21.35 37.83 9.67
N THR A 32 20.52 38.88 9.67
CA THR A 32 20.30 39.71 8.47
C THR A 32 21.53 40.53 8.13
N GLU A 33 22.20 41.09 9.13
CA GLU A 33 23.46 41.82 8.98
C GLU A 33 24.58 40.90 8.47
N ALA A 34 24.78 39.74 9.11
CA ALA A 34 25.85 38.82 8.75
C ALA A 34 25.69 38.18 7.36
N LEU A 35 24.45 37.92 6.94
CA LEU A 35 24.18 37.24 5.65
C LEU A 35 23.89 38.22 4.50
N GLY A 36 23.77 39.52 4.79
CA GLY A 36 23.42 40.56 3.81
C GLY A 36 22.04 40.39 3.18
N VAL A 37 21.17 39.54 3.74
CA VAL A 37 19.82 39.25 3.26
C VAL A 37 18.86 39.14 4.43
N ARG A 38 17.59 39.56 4.24
CA ARG A 38 16.56 39.47 5.29
C ARG A 38 16.34 38.02 5.73
N ALA A 39 16.74 37.69 6.96
CA ALA A 39 16.71 36.33 7.49
C ALA A 39 15.30 35.85 7.89
N ALA A 40 14.32 36.74 8.04
CA ALA A 40 12.99 36.42 8.58
C ALA A 40 12.24 35.28 7.84
N VAL A 41 12.34 35.25 6.49
CA VAL A 41 11.70 34.20 5.67
C VAL A 41 12.41 32.87 5.88
N ALA A 42 13.74 32.87 5.84
CA ALA A 42 14.58 31.69 6.06
C ALA A 42 14.41 31.12 7.48
N ILE A 43 14.22 31.97 8.50
CA ILE A 43 13.91 31.53 9.87
C ILE A 43 12.57 30.78 9.91
N THR A 44 11.53 31.34 9.30
CA THR A 44 10.20 30.71 9.24
C THR A 44 10.27 29.35 8.55
N GLU A 45 11.01 29.28 7.45
CA GLU A 45 11.21 28.06 6.66
C GLU A 45 11.93 26.97 7.47
N LEU A 46 13.05 27.30 8.12
CA LEU A 46 13.81 26.36 8.94
C LEU A 46 13.04 25.95 10.20
N ALA A 47 12.26 26.85 10.80
CA ALA A 47 11.41 26.53 11.95
C ALA A 47 10.29 25.55 11.55
N ALA A 48 9.67 25.73 10.39
CA ALA A 48 8.68 24.80 9.83
C ALA A 48 9.29 23.43 9.52
N ALA A 49 10.57 23.39 9.13
CA ALA A 49 11.33 22.16 8.93
C ALA A 49 11.90 21.55 10.24
N HIS A 50 11.57 22.11 11.40
CA HIS A 50 12.11 21.72 12.73
C HIS A 50 13.63 21.83 12.87
N LEU A 51 14.29 22.58 11.98
CA LEU A 51 15.74 22.81 11.97
C LEU A 51 16.17 24.02 12.82
N LEU A 52 15.22 24.85 13.23
CA LEU A 52 15.41 25.89 14.24
C LEU A 52 14.42 25.72 15.38
N GLN A 53 14.87 26.07 16.59
CA GLN A 53 14.03 26.19 17.78
C GLN A 53 14.39 27.45 18.56
N ARG A 54 13.53 27.88 19.48
CA ARG A 54 13.85 28.98 20.39
C ARG A 54 14.99 28.56 21.32
N ALA A 55 15.95 29.45 21.50
CA ALA A 55 17.11 29.18 22.34
C ALA A 55 16.67 29.02 23.82
N PRO A 56 17.03 27.92 24.50
CA PRO A 56 16.66 27.73 25.90
C PRO A 56 17.34 28.79 26.77
N GLY A 57 16.55 29.47 27.61
CA GLY A 57 17.05 30.55 28.49
C GLY A 57 17.38 31.87 27.78
N GLY A 58 17.10 31.99 26.48
CA GLY A 58 17.19 33.24 25.74
C GLY A 58 15.86 34.01 25.72
N GLY A 59 15.92 35.29 25.32
CA GLY A 59 14.72 36.06 25.01
C GLY A 59 13.89 35.42 23.88
N PRO A 60 12.61 35.82 23.72
CA PRO A 60 11.68 35.20 22.77
C PRO A 60 12.16 35.26 21.32
N ASP A 61 13.09 36.16 21.00
CA ASP A 61 13.59 36.39 19.65
C ASP A 61 14.88 35.63 19.30
N ARG A 62 15.42 34.83 20.23
CA ARG A 62 16.64 34.06 19.99
C ARG A 62 16.35 32.67 19.44
N TRP A 63 17.06 32.31 18.39
CA TRP A 63 16.96 31.02 17.71
C TRP A 63 18.24 30.21 17.89
N SER A 64 18.11 28.89 17.88
CA SER A 64 19.21 27.94 17.94
C SER A 64 18.97 26.80 16.95
N ALA A 65 20.06 26.30 16.35
CA ALA A 65 20.01 25.22 15.37
C ALA A 65 19.66 23.87 16.02
N VAL A 66 18.84 23.09 15.33
CA VAL A 66 18.54 21.70 15.67
C VAL A 66 19.26 20.80 14.68
N ALA A 67 19.91 19.75 15.17
CA ALA A 67 20.58 18.77 14.32
C ALA A 67 19.57 18.10 13.37
N PRO A 68 19.89 17.87 12.08
CA PRO A 68 18.89 17.40 11.10
C PRO A 68 18.30 16.04 11.48
N ARG A 69 19.11 15.16 12.09
CA ARG A 69 18.65 13.86 12.59
C ARG A 69 17.64 14.00 13.72
N ALA A 70 17.79 14.99 14.59
CA ALA A 70 16.84 15.27 15.66
C ALA A 70 15.55 15.94 15.12
N ALA A 71 15.69 16.84 14.14
CA ALA A 71 14.55 17.44 13.44
C ALA A 71 13.70 16.37 12.74
N ALA A 72 14.36 15.44 12.02
CA ALA A 72 13.69 14.30 11.38
C ALA A 72 12.99 13.41 12.41
N ALA A 73 13.64 13.07 13.53
CA ALA A 73 13.01 12.27 14.58
C ALA A 73 11.75 12.94 15.16
N ARG A 74 11.78 14.26 15.39
CA ARG A 74 10.63 15.03 15.88
C ARG A 74 9.49 15.08 14.87
N ALA A 75 9.82 15.24 13.58
CA ALA A 75 8.83 15.27 12.50
C ALA A 75 8.17 13.89 12.29
N LEU A 76 8.95 12.81 12.43
CA LEU A 76 8.47 11.45 12.21
C LEU A 76 7.72 10.87 13.41
N ALA A 77 7.96 11.33 14.63
CA ALA A 77 7.36 10.76 15.84
C ALA A 77 5.82 10.72 15.80
N PRO A 78 5.09 11.79 15.42
CA PRO A 78 3.62 11.74 15.32
C PRO A 78 3.13 10.75 14.26
N LEU A 79 3.85 10.61 13.13
CA LEU A 79 3.49 9.66 12.07
C LEU A 79 3.68 8.22 12.53
N ALA A 80 4.77 7.94 13.25
CA ALA A 80 5.02 6.63 13.83
C ALA A 80 3.93 6.23 14.84
N LEU A 81 3.44 7.19 15.64
CA LEU A 81 2.30 6.97 16.55
C LEU A 81 1.02 6.65 15.77
N LEU A 82 0.71 7.40 14.72
CA LEU A 82 -0.46 7.14 13.88
C LEU A 82 -0.42 5.73 13.26
N VAL A 83 0.73 5.30 12.74
CA VAL A 83 0.90 3.95 12.19
C VAL A 83 0.64 2.89 13.26
N ARG A 84 1.16 3.10 14.48
CA ARG A 84 0.94 2.18 15.60
C ARG A 84 -0.55 2.13 16.00
N GLU A 85 -1.21 3.27 16.12
CA GLU A 85 -2.65 3.35 16.43
C GLU A 85 -3.50 2.62 15.38
N THR A 86 -3.16 2.80 14.10
CA THR A 86 -3.83 2.13 12.99
C THR A 86 -3.67 0.61 13.09
N HIS A 87 -2.46 0.12 13.36
CA HIS A 87 -2.24 -1.32 13.58
C HIS A 87 -3.02 -1.85 14.80
N ASP A 88 -3.01 -1.12 15.91
CA ASP A 88 -3.76 -1.50 17.10
C ASP A 88 -5.28 -1.59 16.79
N GLU A 89 -5.82 -0.70 15.94
CA GLU A 89 -7.21 -0.76 15.49
C GLU A 89 -7.49 -1.98 14.60
N MET A 90 -6.60 -2.27 13.65
CA MET A 90 -6.71 -3.46 12.78
C MET A 90 -6.74 -4.75 13.61
N ASP A 91 -5.89 -4.86 14.62
CA ASP A 91 -5.82 -6.04 15.48
C ASP A 91 -7.04 -6.17 16.39
N ARG A 92 -7.57 -5.05 16.91
CA ARG A 92 -8.86 -5.06 17.63
C ARG A 92 -10.02 -5.49 16.73
N LEU A 93 -10.06 -5.04 15.48
CA LEU A 93 -11.09 -5.48 14.53
C LEU A 93 -10.98 -6.97 14.25
N ARG A 94 -9.77 -7.46 13.93
CA ARG A 94 -9.51 -8.88 13.72
C ARG A 94 -9.94 -9.71 14.91
N GLY A 95 -9.52 -9.35 16.11
CA GLY A 95 -9.90 -10.04 17.35
C GLY A 95 -11.41 -10.11 17.57
N ARG A 96 -12.16 -9.03 17.28
CA ARG A 96 -13.64 -9.04 17.35
C ARG A 96 -14.25 -10.04 16.36
N LEU A 97 -13.75 -10.09 15.14
CA LEU A 97 -14.27 -11.01 14.11
C LEU A 97 -13.91 -12.47 14.42
N GLU A 98 -12.72 -12.74 14.93
CA GLU A 98 -12.28 -14.07 15.38
C GLU A 98 -13.23 -14.66 16.44
N THR A 99 -13.84 -13.83 17.28
CA THR A 99 -14.83 -14.33 18.26
C THR A 99 -16.09 -14.94 17.61
N LEU A 100 -16.37 -14.60 16.35
CA LEU A 100 -17.53 -15.10 15.60
C LEU A 100 -17.25 -16.42 14.87
N VAL A 101 -15.98 -16.80 14.70
CA VAL A 101 -15.56 -17.98 13.94
C VAL A 101 -16.24 -19.26 14.46
N PRO A 102 -16.24 -19.58 15.77
CA PRO A 102 -16.87 -20.80 16.26
C PRO A 102 -18.37 -20.88 15.98
N ALA A 103 -19.08 -19.74 16.05
CA ALA A 103 -20.51 -19.68 15.77
C ALA A 103 -20.81 -19.85 14.27
N TYR A 104 -19.97 -19.28 13.42
CA TYR A 104 -20.04 -19.47 11.97
C TYR A 104 -19.81 -20.94 11.59
N GLU A 105 -18.74 -21.55 12.11
CA GLU A 105 -18.41 -22.96 11.87
C GLU A 105 -19.49 -23.93 12.38
N ALA A 106 -20.07 -23.67 13.55
CA ALA A 106 -21.19 -24.47 14.05
C ALA A 106 -22.41 -24.38 13.13
N GLY A 107 -22.69 -23.18 12.59
CA GLY A 107 -23.78 -22.95 11.65
C GLY A 107 -23.55 -23.60 10.28
N THR A 108 -22.33 -23.55 9.74
CA THR A 108 -21.99 -24.22 8.46
C THR A 108 -22.08 -25.73 8.61
N ALA A 109 -21.51 -26.31 9.67
CA ALA A 109 -21.58 -27.74 9.95
C ALA A 109 -23.03 -28.23 10.07
N HIS A 110 -23.91 -27.44 10.72
CA HIS A 110 -25.33 -27.77 10.82
C HIS A 110 -26.02 -27.78 9.44
N ARG A 111 -25.74 -26.78 8.58
CA ARG A 111 -26.27 -26.74 7.20
C ARG A 111 -25.75 -27.91 6.36
N ASP A 112 -24.48 -28.29 6.52
CA ASP A 112 -23.89 -29.43 5.81
C ASP A 112 -24.57 -30.75 6.17
N LEU A 113 -24.84 -30.96 7.46
CA LEU A 113 -25.59 -32.13 7.95
C LEU A 113 -27.04 -32.14 7.47
N CYS A 114 -27.68 -30.97 7.38
CA CYS A 114 -29.04 -30.81 6.85
C CYS A 114 -29.12 -30.78 5.30
N GLY A 115 -28.00 -30.99 4.60
CA GLY A 115 -27.96 -31.04 3.13
C GLY A 115 -28.06 -29.67 2.43
N SER A 116 -28.14 -28.57 3.18
CA SER A 116 -28.22 -27.19 2.68
C SER A 116 -26.87 -26.47 2.63
N GLY A 117 -25.80 -27.04 3.22
CA GLY A 117 -24.48 -26.42 3.33
C GLY A 117 -23.52 -26.68 2.16
N ARG A 118 -23.84 -27.60 1.24
CA ARG A 118 -22.97 -27.94 0.11
C ARG A 118 -22.91 -26.88 -1.00
N LEU A 119 -23.61 -25.77 -0.86
CA LEU A 119 -23.71 -24.72 -1.87
C LEU A 119 -23.54 -23.35 -1.20
N GLU A 120 -22.42 -22.70 -1.49
CA GLU A 120 -22.21 -21.29 -1.17
C GLU A 120 -22.58 -20.43 -2.39
N LEU A 121 -23.48 -19.47 -2.21
CA LEU A 121 -23.83 -18.51 -3.25
C LEU A 121 -22.96 -17.26 -3.11
N VAL A 122 -22.07 -17.06 -4.08
CA VAL A 122 -21.23 -15.87 -4.18
C VAL A 122 -21.76 -14.99 -5.31
N THR A 123 -22.20 -13.78 -4.99
CA THR A 123 -22.85 -12.86 -5.95
C THR A 123 -21.94 -11.71 -6.39
N ASP A 124 -20.94 -11.35 -5.59
CA ASP A 124 -20.01 -10.27 -5.91
C ASP A 124 -18.89 -10.76 -6.85
N LEU A 125 -18.72 -10.08 -7.98
CA LEU A 125 -17.77 -10.48 -9.02
C LEU A 125 -16.32 -10.40 -8.54
N GLY A 126 -15.97 -9.44 -7.68
CA GLY A 126 -14.63 -9.31 -7.10
C GLY A 126 -14.29 -10.50 -6.21
N THR A 127 -15.25 -10.87 -5.35
CA THR A 127 -15.17 -12.03 -4.46
C THR A 127 -15.06 -13.34 -5.24
N VAL A 128 -15.87 -13.51 -6.30
CA VAL A 128 -15.77 -14.67 -7.21
C VAL A 128 -14.37 -14.77 -7.81
N ARG A 129 -13.81 -13.66 -8.30
CA ARG A 129 -12.46 -13.63 -8.89
C ARG A 129 -11.38 -13.97 -7.85
N GLY A 130 -11.49 -13.46 -6.64
CA GLY A 130 -10.58 -13.77 -5.52
C GLY A 130 -10.59 -15.25 -5.17
N LEU A 131 -11.78 -15.82 -4.93
CA LEU A 131 -11.95 -17.25 -4.61
C LEU A 131 -11.38 -18.16 -5.71
N ILE A 132 -11.66 -17.86 -6.99
CA ILE A 132 -11.09 -18.63 -8.11
C ILE A 132 -9.57 -18.55 -8.11
N ALA A 133 -8.99 -17.38 -7.83
CA ALA A 133 -7.54 -17.20 -7.78
C ALA A 133 -6.90 -17.99 -6.63
N GLU A 134 -7.51 -17.97 -5.44
CA GLU A 134 -7.06 -18.73 -4.27
C GLU A 134 -7.13 -20.25 -4.51
N LEU A 135 -8.26 -20.74 -5.02
CA LEU A 135 -8.44 -22.16 -5.35
C LEU A 135 -7.47 -22.62 -6.44
N ALA A 136 -7.23 -21.79 -7.45
CA ALA A 136 -6.22 -22.07 -8.46
C ALA A 136 -4.80 -22.08 -7.84
N ALA A 137 -4.48 -21.14 -6.96
CA ALA A 137 -3.19 -21.10 -6.30
C ALA A 137 -2.93 -22.35 -5.44
N ALA A 138 -3.96 -22.88 -4.77
CA ALA A 138 -3.89 -24.10 -3.96
C ALA A 138 -3.98 -25.42 -4.76
N CYS A 139 -4.26 -25.37 -6.06
CA CYS A 139 -4.41 -26.57 -6.88
C CYS A 139 -3.07 -27.28 -7.11
N GLU A 140 -3.02 -28.57 -6.76
CA GLU A 140 -1.80 -29.39 -6.84
C GLU A 140 -1.77 -30.38 -8.02
N ARG A 141 -2.92 -30.77 -8.59
CA ARG A 141 -2.99 -31.91 -9.52
C ARG A 141 -3.68 -31.60 -10.84
N GLU A 142 -4.90 -31.06 -10.79
CA GLU A 142 -5.72 -30.88 -11.99
C GLU A 142 -6.72 -29.74 -11.85
N LEU A 143 -6.81 -28.89 -12.86
CA LEU A 143 -7.82 -27.84 -13.01
C LEU A 143 -8.72 -28.17 -14.21
N LEU A 144 -10.02 -28.34 -13.92
CA LEU A 144 -11.05 -28.58 -14.92
C LEU A 144 -11.92 -27.34 -15.05
N THR A 145 -12.06 -26.78 -16.26
CA THR A 145 -12.94 -25.64 -16.48
C THR A 145 -13.94 -25.90 -17.60
N SER A 146 -15.16 -25.37 -17.44
CA SER A 146 -16.16 -25.31 -18.48
C SER A 146 -16.42 -23.84 -18.77
N GLN A 147 -16.17 -23.42 -20.01
CA GLN A 147 -16.26 -22.02 -20.42
C GLN A 147 -17.45 -21.87 -21.37
N PRO A 148 -18.66 -21.67 -20.83
CA PRO A 148 -19.82 -21.39 -21.66
C PRO A 148 -19.66 -20.01 -22.35
N GLY A 149 -20.19 -19.88 -23.56
CA GLY A 149 -20.10 -18.66 -24.36
C GLY A 149 -19.37 -18.85 -25.70
N GLY A 150 -19.41 -17.82 -26.55
CA GLY A 150 -18.67 -17.77 -27.81
C GLY A 150 -17.19 -17.43 -27.60
N GLY A 151 -16.60 -16.74 -28.57
CA GLY A 151 -15.22 -16.24 -28.44
C GLY A 151 -15.01 -15.37 -27.21
N ARG A 152 -13.88 -15.54 -26.53
CA ARG A 152 -13.45 -14.67 -25.44
C ARG A 152 -12.85 -13.36 -25.99
N PRO A 153 -13.17 -12.20 -25.39
CA PRO A 153 -12.41 -10.98 -25.60
C PRO A 153 -10.93 -11.20 -25.28
N LEU A 154 -10.05 -10.51 -26.01
CA LEU A 154 -8.60 -10.65 -25.87
C LEU A 154 -8.13 -10.30 -24.44
N GLU A 155 -8.66 -9.23 -23.86
CA GLU A 155 -8.35 -8.77 -22.50
C GLU A 155 -8.59 -9.87 -21.45
N THR A 156 -9.69 -10.61 -21.57
CA THR A 156 -10.02 -11.73 -20.66
C THR A 156 -9.10 -12.94 -20.86
N LEU A 157 -8.57 -13.13 -22.07
CA LEU A 157 -7.58 -14.18 -22.34
C LEU A 157 -6.23 -13.80 -21.74
N GLU A 158 -5.78 -12.55 -21.93
CA GLU A 158 -4.53 -12.03 -21.38
C GLU A 158 -4.51 -12.11 -19.85
N GLU A 159 -5.62 -11.77 -19.18
CA GLU A 159 -5.77 -11.93 -17.73
C GLU A 159 -5.63 -13.40 -17.26
N SER A 160 -5.96 -14.37 -18.11
CA SER A 160 -5.85 -15.80 -17.78
C SER A 160 -4.46 -16.40 -18.04
N ILE A 161 -3.67 -15.82 -18.95
CA ILE A 161 -2.36 -16.38 -19.36
C ILE A 161 -1.43 -16.53 -18.17
N GLY A 162 -1.21 -15.47 -17.39
CA GLY A 162 -0.26 -15.52 -16.26
C GLY A 162 -0.66 -16.52 -15.17
N ARG A 163 -1.97 -16.75 -14.99
CA ARG A 163 -2.48 -17.76 -14.04
C ARG A 163 -2.26 -19.17 -14.56
N ASP A 164 -2.57 -19.39 -15.83
CA ASP A 164 -2.46 -20.70 -16.48
C ASP A 164 -0.98 -21.13 -16.58
N GLU A 165 -0.08 -20.19 -16.90
CA GLU A 165 1.38 -20.43 -16.91
C GLU A 165 1.89 -20.85 -15.52
N SER A 166 1.46 -20.17 -14.46
CA SER A 166 1.83 -20.52 -13.09
C SER A 166 1.36 -21.93 -12.69
N LEU A 167 0.14 -22.31 -13.08
CA LEU A 167 -0.40 -23.65 -12.85
C LEU A 167 0.41 -24.72 -13.58
N LEU A 168 0.67 -24.51 -14.87
CA LEU A 168 1.44 -25.44 -15.71
C LEU A 168 2.88 -25.59 -15.23
N ALA A 169 3.52 -24.51 -14.79
CA ALA A 169 4.87 -24.53 -14.23
C ALA A 169 4.97 -25.42 -12.97
N ARG A 170 3.88 -25.56 -12.21
CA ARG A 170 3.80 -26.46 -11.05
C ARG A 170 3.44 -27.90 -11.42
N GLY A 171 3.26 -28.22 -12.71
CA GLY A 171 2.88 -29.55 -13.18
C GLY A 171 1.39 -29.87 -13.06
N VAL A 172 0.53 -28.87 -12.83
CA VAL A 172 -0.92 -29.06 -12.76
C VAL A 172 -1.47 -29.33 -14.16
N ARG A 173 -2.26 -30.39 -14.33
CA ARG A 173 -2.95 -30.66 -15.61
C ARG A 173 -4.13 -29.72 -15.77
N MET A 174 -4.26 -29.07 -16.93
CA MET A 174 -5.39 -28.19 -17.21
C MET A 174 -6.24 -28.76 -18.34
N ARG A 175 -7.56 -28.80 -18.16
CA ARG A 175 -8.50 -29.22 -19.20
C ARG A 175 -9.68 -28.27 -19.23
N THR A 176 -9.93 -27.70 -20.41
CA THR A 176 -10.99 -26.72 -20.61
C THR A 176 -11.95 -27.17 -21.70
N ILE A 177 -13.24 -27.17 -21.39
CA ILE A 177 -14.30 -27.41 -22.36
C ILE A 177 -14.82 -26.06 -22.86
N TYR A 178 -14.73 -25.84 -24.17
CA TYR A 178 -15.32 -24.70 -24.86
C TYR A 178 -16.57 -25.12 -25.64
N GLN A 179 -17.51 -24.20 -25.82
CA GLN A 179 -18.65 -24.38 -26.72
C GLN A 179 -18.18 -24.39 -28.19
N HIS A 180 -18.91 -25.10 -29.06
CA HIS A 180 -18.55 -25.26 -30.49
C HIS A 180 -18.33 -23.92 -31.22
N THR A 181 -19.07 -22.88 -30.82
CA THR A 181 -19.01 -21.53 -31.40
C THR A 181 -17.67 -20.82 -31.12
N ALA A 182 -16.95 -21.18 -30.05
CA ALA A 182 -15.64 -20.62 -29.73
C ALA A 182 -14.56 -20.97 -30.77
N ARG A 183 -14.76 -22.04 -31.56
CA ARG A 183 -13.85 -22.47 -32.63
C ARG A 183 -13.71 -21.43 -33.76
N TYR A 184 -14.70 -20.56 -33.92
CA TYR A 184 -14.70 -19.49 -34.91
C TYR A 184 -14.09 -18.18 -34.39
N SER A 185 -13.64 -18.15 -33.13
CA SER A 185 -12.94 -17.03 -32.51
C SER A 185 -11.43 -17.22 -32.65
N ARG A 186 -10.77 -16.36 -33.44
CA ARG A 186 -9.31 -16.39 -33.60
C ARG A 186 -8.54 -16.24 -32.28
N PRO A 187 -8.89 -15.31 -31.36
CA PRO A 187 -8.20 -15.18 -30.08
C PRO A 187 -8.31 -16.43 -29.19
N THR A 188 -9.50 -17.04 -29.14
CA THR A 188 -9.74 -18.23 -28.30
C THR A 188 -9.10 -19.49 -28.88
N ALA A 189 -9.09 -19.62 -30.21
CA ALA A 189 -8.42 -20.74 -30.88
C ALA A 189 -6.89 -20.73 -30.66
N ALA A 190 -6.26 -19.55 -30.64
CA ALA A 190 -4.81 -19.42 -30.41
C ALA A 190 -4.40 -19.80 -28.97
N GLY A 191 -5.22 -19.49 -27.96
CA GLY A 191 -4.97 -19.88 -26.57
C GLY A 191 -5.17 -21.39 -26.29
N GLY A 192 -5.95 -22.10 -27.11
CA GLY A 192 -6.17 -23.54 -26.97
C GLY A 192 -5.11 -24.42 -27.63
N THR A 193 -4.26 -23.86 -28.50
CA THR A 193 -3.29 -24.62 -29.32
C THR A 193 -1.93 -24.87 -28.65
N SER A 194 -1.69 -24.37 -27.44
CA SER A 194 -0.40 -24.51 -26.74
C SER A 194 -0.34 -25.68 -25.75
N GLN A 195 -1.11 -26.75 -25.98
CA GLN A 195 -1.08 -27.98 -25.17
C GLN A 195 -0.97 -29.22 -26.06
N ARG A 196 0.26 -29.64 -26.33
CA ARG A 196 0.64 -31.04 -26.52
C ARG A 196 1.86 -31.32 -25.67
#